data_AF-A0A949AFA8-F1
#
_entry.id   AF-A0A949AFA8-F1
#
_cell.length_a   1.000
_cell.length_b   1.000
_cell.length_c   1.000
_cell.angle_alpha   90.00
_cell.angle_beta   90.00
_cell.angle_gamma   90.00
#
_symmetry.space_group_name_H-M   'P 1'
#
loop_
_entity.id
_entity.type
_entity.pdbx_description
1 polymer ?
#
loop_
_entity_poly.entity_id
_entity_poly.type
_entity_poly.pdbx_seq_one_letter_code
_entity_poly.pdbx_strand_id
1 'polypeptide(L)'
;MIIDIESIRKHIEDNYFEFGANKTQEVLRLVFEISKREQISYNDIFDAAPKNGKEGSHRFMHLKQYLLERRFPGFSKEERSKHGLFKELSIDPENKALIKKNERIIPKQFFIEESVLETALVDRLRKKFKNAKFNNISTYKDFVKNREFCLKDFNNRLDEFYIVRENYDFFLECPCSNDSVPCGYNTMNLGIGCGFDCTYCFLQGYINSPGILIQANIEDYFARFKKIGKDIRVGTGQFTDSLVFDHITEYSPLIVEFFRNYPKSTFEFKTKSDNVDLLIALTPPENIQVSWTLNPQTIIDNVEFGTNSLEERLRAAVRCVEAGYKVGFHFDPIIVYDRWQENYNFVVNRLFDLIDEKRIGWISLGVLRMTAKLKQVIENRFPRTNILDGEFLIGYDEKLRYSERQRNNIYSTMKQFIRERSKSVDLYLCMEDEGICSVCDINTKDMQRL
;
A
#
# COMPACT_ATOMS: atom_id res chain seq x y z
N MET A 1 14.74 -10.53 44.84
CA MET A 1 16.16 -10.16 44.62
C MET A 1 16.20 -8.74 44.08
N ILE A 2 16.95 -7.84 44.70
CA ILE A 2 17.26 -6.55 44.08
C ILE A 2 18.32 -6.85 43.02
N ILE A 3 17.96 -6.77 41.74
CA ILE A 3 18.88 -7.03 40.63
C ILE A 3 19.64 -5.74 40.36
N ASP A 4 20.88 -5.68 40.83
CA ASP A 4 21.76 -4.54 40.60
C ASP A 4 22.39 -4.62 39.20
N ILE A 5 21.97 -3.70 38.33
CA ILE A 5 22.45 -3.57 36.94
C ILE A 5 23.96 -3.28 36.92
N GLU A 6 24.47 -2.55 37.90
CA GLU A 6 25.88 -2.16 37.93
C GLU A 6 26.79 -3.35 38.21
N SER A 7 26.35 -4.25 39.11
CA SER A 7 27.03 -5.53 39.38
C SER A 7 27.08 -6.45 38.16
N ILE A 8 25.99 -6.53 37.38
CA ILE A 8 25.96 -7.33 36.14
C ILE A 8 26.91 -6.74 35.09
N ARG A 9 26.88 -5.41 34.93
CA ARG A 9 27.75 -4.70 33.99
C ARG A 9 29.22 -4.93 34.32
N LYS A 10 29.59 -4.73 35.58
CA LYS A 10 30.95 -4.97 36.07
C LYS A 10 31.40 -6.41 35.81
N HIS A 11 30.53 -7.39 36.06
CA HIS A 11 30.85 -8.79 35.76
C HIS A 11 31.12 -9.04 34.27
N ILE A 12 30.36 -8.41 33.37
CA ILE A 12 30.57 -8.54 31.92
C ILE A 12 31.89 -7.88 31.52
N GLU A 13 32.18 -6.69 32.03
CA GLU A 13 33.42 -5.96 31.74
C GLU A 13 34.67 -6.71 32.24
N ASP A 14 34.59 -7.35 33.42
CA ASP A 14 35.70 -8.11 34.00
C ASP A 14 35.97 -9.45 33.29
N ASN A 15 34.92 -10.15 32.80
CA ASN A 15 35.04 -11.52 32.27
C ASN A 15 34.93 -11.64 30.73
N TYR A 16 34.47 -10.57 30.08
CA TYR A 16 34.27 -10.46 28.64
C TYR A 16 34.76 -9.09 28.14
N PHE A 17 35.97 -8.68 28.57
CA PHE A 17 36.58 -7.38 28.25
C PHE A 17 36.70 -7.11 26.74
N GLU A 18 36.69 -8.16 25.91
CA GLU A 18 36.67 -8.07 24.45
C GLU A 18 35.33 -7.57 23.86
N PHE A 19 34.28 -7.46 24.68
CA PHE A 19 32.99 -6.93 24.26
C PHE A 19 33.03 -5.40 24.29
N GLY A 20 32.98 -4.77 23.11
CA GLY A 20 32.76 -3.32 23.02
C GLY A 20 31.40 -2.90 23.60
N ALA A 21 31.23 -1.60 23.84
CA ALA A 21 30.07 -1.03 24.55
C ALA A 21 28.69 -1.56 24.12
N ASN A 22 28.45 -1.72 22.80
CA ASN A 22 27.18 -2.22 22.27
C ASN A 22 26.92 -3.70 22.64
N LYS A 23 27.97 -4.55 22.59
CA LYS A 23 27.88 -5.97 22.95
C LYS A 23 27.64 -6.13 24.45
N THR A 24 28.32 -5.32 25.26
CA THR A 24 28.15 -5.28 26.71
C THR A 24 26.72 -4.90 27.10
N GLN A 25 26.16 -3.85 26.48
CA GLN A 25 24.77 -3.46 26.71
C GLN A 25 23.76 -4.55 26.33
N GLU A 26 24.01 -5.25 25.22
CA GLU A 26 23.11 -6.29 24.76
C GLU A 26 23.09 -7.51 25.71
N VAL A 27 24.26 -7.96 26.18
CA VAL A 27 24.37 -9.04 27.17
C VAL A 27 23.77 -8.61 28.51
N LEU A 28 24.08 -7.39 28.97
CA LEU A 28 23.54 -6.81 30.21
C LEU A 28 22.01 -6.87 30.22
N ARG A 29 21.37 -6.40 29.14
CA ARG A 29 19.90 -6.40 29.01
C ARG A 29 19.33 -7.81 29.07
N LEU A 30 19.92 -8.76 28.32
CA LEU A 30 19.42 -10.14 28.28
C LEU A 30 19.55 -10.84 29.64
N VAL A 31 20.68 -10.66 30.32
CA VAL A 31 20.93 -11.26 31.64
C VAL A 31 20.01 -10.65 32.71
N PHE A 32 19.83 -9.33 32.70
CA PHE A 32 18.89 -8.65 33.59
C PHE A 32 17.46 -9.18 33.42
N GLU A 33 17.01 -9.29 32.16
CA GLU A 33 15.67 -9.77 31.82
C GLU A 33 15.46 -11.25 32.19
N ILE A 34 16.47 -12.11 31.98
CA ILE A 34 16.42 -13.53 32.39
C ILE A 34 16.38 -13.63 33.92
N SER A 35 17.29 -12.94 34.62
CA SER A 35 17.37 -12.94 36.09
C SER A 35 16.06 -12.48 36.72
N LYS A 36 15.44 -11.43 36.16
CA LYS A 36 14.13 -10.91 36.60
C LYS A 36 13.01 -11.92 36.38
N ARG A 37 12.97 -12.59 35.22
CA ARG A 37 11.91 -13.53 34.86
C ARG A 37 12.01 -14.85 35.64
N GLU A 38 13.21 -15.42 35.72
CA GLU A 38 13.46 -16.72 36.34
C GLU A 38 13.69 -16.62 37.86
N GLN A 39 13.83 -15.41 38.41
CA GLN A 39 14.14 -15.15 39.82
C GLN A 39 15.43 -15.84 40.29
N ILE A 40 16.46 -15.82 39.46
CA ILE A 40 17.79 -16.42 39.71
C ILE A 40 18.89 -15.35 39.68
N SER A 41 20.06 -15.65 40.24
CA SER A 41 21.21 -14.73 40.21
C SER A 41 21.81 -14.65 38.80
N TYR A 42 22.45 -13.52 38.48
CA TYR A 42 23.18 -13.39 37.22
C TYR A 42 24.38 -14.35 37.13
N ASN A 43 24.98 -14.70 38.27
CA ASN A 43 26.05 -15.71 38.32
C ASN A 43 25.56 -17.07 37.82
N ASP A 44 24.36 -17.51 38.25
CA ASP A 44 23.77 -18.79 37.83
C ASP A 44 23.49 -18.83 36.31
N ILE A 45 23.23 -17.66 35.70
CA ILE A 45 23.02 -17.54 34.26
C ILE A 45 24.33 -17.71 33.51
N PHE A 46 25.42 -17.07 33.96
CA PHE A 46 26.74 -17.17 33.33
C PHE A 46 27.40 -18.53 33.57
N ASP A 47 27.24 -19.13 34.74
CA ASP A 47 27.80 -20.45 35.07
C ASP A 47 27.18 -21.56 34.21
N ALA A 48 25.90 -21.42 33.86
CA ALA A 48 25.19 -22.33 32.97
C ALA A 48 25.41 -22.03 31.48
N ALA A 49 26.11 -20.94 31.13
CA ALA A 49 26.37 -20.59 29.74
C ALA A 49 27.47 -21.48 29.12
N PRO A 50 27.35 -21.88 27.84
CA PRO A 50 28.35 -22.71 27.19
C PRO A 50 29.68 -21.99 27.06
N LYS A 51 30.77 -22.60 27.55
CA LYS A 51 32.13 -22.04 27.51
C LYS A 51 32.82 -22.15 26.13
N ASN A 52 32.07 -22.37 25.05
CA ASN A 52 32.61 -22.66 23.72
C ASN A 52 32.81 -21.37 22.90
N GLY A 53 34.06 -21.08 22.52
CA GLY A 53 34.44 -19.98 21.63
C GLY A 53 35.90 -19.55 21.83
N LYS A 54 36.71 -19.52 20.77
CA LYS A 54 38.15 -19.21 20.83
C LYS A 54 38.44 -17.69 20.81
N GLU A 55 37.76 -16.91 21.67
CA GLU A 55 37.86 -15.44 21.82
C GLU A 55 37.04 -14.57 20.83
N GLY A 56 36.75 -13.33 21.24
CA GLY A 56 36.20 -12.28 20.39
C GLY A 56 34.72 -12.44 19.99
N SER A 57 34.39 -12.05 18.76
CA SER A 57 33.01 -12.06 18.23
C SER A 57 32.35 -13.44 18.24
N HIS A 58 33.13 -14.53 18.15
CA HIS A 58 32.60 -15.89 18.27
C HIS A 58 32.08 -16.17 19.68
N ARG A 59 32.83 -15.78 20.72
CA ARG A 59 32.40 -15.95 22.13
C ARG A 59 31.15 -15.14 22.43
N PHE A 60 31.04 -13.92 21.89
CA PHE A 60 29.83 -13.11 21.96
C PHE A 60 28.63 -13.79 21.30
N MET A 61 28.78 -14.32 20.08
CA MET A 61 27.68 -14.96 19.37
C MET A 61 27.16 -16.19 20.11
N HIS A 62 28.03 -17.03 20.67
CA HIS A 62 27.62 -18.21 21.43
C HIS A 62 26.89 -17.84 22.73
N LEU A 63 27.41 -16.87 23.47
CA LEU A 63 26.76 -16.37 24.69
C LEU A 63 25.40 -15.73 24.37
N LYS A 64 25.34 -14.87 23.35
CA LYS A 64 24.10 -14.22 22.91
C LYS A 64 23.05 -15.24 22.48
N GLN A 65 23.44 -16.26 21.71
CA GLN A 65 22.53 -17.31 21.27
C GLN A 65 21.95 -18.07 22.47
N TYR A 66 22.81 -18.47 23.42
CA TYR A 66 22.36 -19.12 24.66
C TYR A 66 21.37 -18.26 25.45
N LEU A 67 21.69 -16.97 25.66
CA LEU A 67 20.82 -16.05 26.38
C LEU A 67 19.49 -15.82 25.65
N LEU A 68 19.49 -15.75 24.33
CA LEU A 68 18.27 -15.62 23.53
C LEU A 68 17.40 -16.88 23.58
N GLU A 69 17.98 -18.07 23.47
CA GLU A 69 17.25 -19.34 23.60
C GLU A 69 16.65 -19.48 24.99
N ARG A 70 17.41 -19.15 26.03
CA ARG A 70 16.93 -19.16 27.41
C ARG A 70 15.82 -18.13 27.59
N ARG A 71 15.97 -16.90 27.09
CA ARG A 71 14.96 -15.82 27.21
C ARG A 71 13.71 -16.05 26.36
N PHE A 72 13.82 -16.77 25.24
CA PHE A 72 12.76 -16.98 24.26
C PHE A 72 12.69 -18.46 23.83
N PRO A 73 12.32 -19.39 24.74
CA PRO A 73 12.36 -20.83 24.47
C PRO A 73 11.39 -21.28 23.37
N GLY A 74 10.33 -20.51 23.10
CA GLY A 74 9.41 -20.74 21.97
C GLY A 74 9.94 -20.31 20.59
N PHE A 75 11.13 -19.70 20.52
CA PHE A 75 11.81 -19.36 19.26
C PHE A 75 13.01 -20.28 18.97
N SER A 76 13.31 -21.23 19.87
CA SER A 76 14.43 -22.16 19.73
C SER A 76 13.94 -23.52 19.25
N LYS A 77 14.19 -23.77 17.96
CA LYS A 77 13.90 -24.96 17.13
C LYS A 77 12.50 -25.00 16.49
N GLU A 78 12.53 -24.79 15.17
CA GLU A 78 11.44 -24.88 14.18
C GLU A 78 10.40 -23.76 14.38
N GLU A 79 10.44 -22.60 13.73
CA GLU A 79 10.48 -22.35 12.29
C GLU A 79 11.18 -21.00 11.99
N ARG A 80 12.51 -21.01 11.78
CA ARG A 80 13.12 -19.95 10.97
C ARG A 80 12.99 -20.37 9.51
N SER A 81 11.87 -20.01 8.89
CA SER A 81 11.79 -19.97 7.43
C SER A 81 13.05 -19.27 6.91
N LYS A 82 13.67 -19.84 5.87
CA LYS A 82 14.96 -19.45 5.27
C LYS A 82 14.98 -18.05 4.62
N HIS A 83 14.07 -17.17 4.99
CA HIS A 83 14.06 -15.78 4.56
C HIS A 83 14.41 -14.92 5.76
N GLY A 84 15.65 -14.42 5.82
CA GLY A 84 16.01 -13.38 6.77
C GLY A 84 15.02 -12.22 6.64
N LEU A 85 14.12 -12.09 7.62
CA LEU A 85 13.08 -11.06 7.69
C LEU A 85 13.65 -9.65 7.61
N PHE A 86 14.91 -9.52 8.03
CA PHE A 86 15.74 -8.36 7.84
C PHE A 86 16.90 -8.80 6.96
N LYS A 87 16.80 -8.56 5.64
CA LYS A 87 18.01 -8.51 4.82
C LYS A 87 18.86 -7.34 5.31
N GLU A 88 20.15 -7.42 5.09
CA GLU A 88 21.06 -6.31 5.34
C GLU A 88 20.54 -5.06 4.61
N LEU A 89 20.49 -3.94 5.35
CA LEU A 89 20.02 -2.67 4.81
C LEU A 89 21.05 -2.17 3.80
N SER A 90 20.77 -2.39 2.52
CA SER A 90 21.53 -1.81 1.42
C SER A 90 20.79 -0.56 0.94
N ILE A 91 21.35 0.61 1.22
CA ILE A 91 20.87 1.89 0.72
C ILE A 91 21.78 2.34 -0.41
N ASP A 92 21.20 2.56 -1.58
CA ASP A 92 21.85 3.18 -2.72
C ASP A 92 21.28 4.60 -2.92
N PRO A 93 22.10 5.66 -2.76
CA PRO A 93 21.67 7.04 -2.98
C PRO A 93 21.06 7.30 -4.36
N GLU A 94 21.42 6.54 -5.40
CA GLU A 94 20.83 6.69 -6.75
C GLU A 94 19.34 6.29 -6.79
N ASN A 95 18.89 5.45 -5.86
CA ASN A 95 17.51 4.97 -5.81
C ASN A 95 16.56 5.95 -5.11
N LYS A 96 17.06 7.07 -4.56
CA LYS A 96 16.24 8.10 -3.93
C LYS A 96 15.19 8.64 -4.91
N ALA A 97 13.93 8.72 -4.45
CA ALA A 97 12.83 9.20 -5.26
C ALA A 97 13.01 10.68 -5.67
N LEU A 98 12.70 10.95 -6.93
CA LEU A 98 12.68 12.30 -7.49
C LEU A 98 11.29 12.90 -7.32
N ILE A 99 11.05 13.53 -6.16
CA ILE A 99 9.74 14.13 -5.85
C ILE A 99 9.50 15.34 -6.74
N LYS A 100 8.63 15.17 -7.75
CA LYS A 100 8.12 16.26 -8.59
C LYS A 100 6.89 16.88 -7.92
N LYS A 101 6.69 18.20 -8.11
CA LYS A 101 5.48 18.89 -7.62
C LYS A 101 4.23 18.35 -8.32
N ASN A 102 3.07 18.57 -7.70
CA ASN A 102 1.77 18.24 -8.24
C ASN A 102 1.48 19.08 -9.49
N GLU A 103 2.04 18.66 -10.63
CA GLU A 103 1.81 19.23 -11.94
C GLU A 103 1.08 18.21 -12.80
N ARG A 104 0.21 18.71 -13.69
CA ARG A 104 -0.48 17.86 -14.65
C ARG A 104 0.54 17.12 -15.51
N ILE A 105 0.40 15.80 -15.59
CA ILE A 105 1.35 14.94 -16.28
C ILE A 105 1.21 15.12 -17.78
N ILE A 106 2.30 15.53 -18.44
CA ILE A 106 2.36 15.67 -19.89
C ILE A 106 3.40 14.66 -20.41
N PRO A 107 2.96 13.57 -21.06
CA PRO A 107 3.86 12.60 -21.66
C PRO A 107 4.78 13.25 -22.70
N LYS A 108 6.08 12.94 -22.63
CA LYS A 108 7.07 13.41 -23.60
C LYS A 108 7.37 12.37 -24.67
N GLN A 109 7.16 11.10 -24.36
CA GLN A 109 7.51 9.99 -25.23
C GLN A 109 6.50 8.85 -25.10
N PHE A 110 6.06 8.35 -26.25
CA PHE A 110 5.21 7.19 -26.40
C PHE A 110 5.96 6.09 -27.18
N PHE A 111 5.79 4.86 -26.73
CA PHE A 111 6.16 3.65 -27.44
C PHE A 111 4.87 2.88 -27.76
N ILE A 112 4.56 2.71 -29.03
CA ILE A 112 3.29 2.15 -29.48
C ILE A 112 3.54 0.77 -30.07
N GLU A 113 2.87 -0.23 -29.53
CA GLU A 113 2.89 -1.58 -30.08
C GLU A 113 2.23 -1.62 -31.47
N GLU A 114 2.81 -2.37 -32.40
CA GLU A 114 2.30 -2.52 -33.77
C GLU A 114 0.82 -2.93 -33.80
N SER A 115 0.41 -3.80 -32.87
CA SER A 115 -0.95 -4.33 -32.74
C SER A 115 -2.01 -3.28 -32.38
N VAL A 116 -1.61 -2.07 -31.96
CA VAL A 116 -2.53 -1.00 -31.52
C VAL A 116 -2.34 0.32 -32.27
N LEU A 117 -1.54 0.34 -33.34
CA LEU A 117 -1.25 1.56 -34.11
C LEU A 117 -2.51 2.24 -34.64
N GLU A 118 -3.52 1.47 -35.02
CA GLU A 118 -4.78 1.95 -35.61
C GLU A 118 -5.92 2.10 -34.59
N THR A 119 -5.61 2.08 -33.29
CA THR A 119 -6.62 2.27 -32.24
C THR A 119 -7.03 3.74 -32.11
N ALA A 120 -8.28 3.96 -31.73
CA ALA A 120 -8.79 5.31 -31.48
C ALA A 120 -7.99 6.05 -30.39
N LEU A 121 -7.41 5.33 -29.42
CA LEU A 121 -6.52 5.92 -28.42
C LEU A 121 -5.28 6.52 -29.08
N VAL A 122 -4.57 5.74 -29.90
CA VAL A 122 -3.31 6.20 -30.55
C VAL A 122 -3.57 7.43 -31.42
N ASP A 123 -4.68 7.43 -32.16
CA ASP A 123 -5.10 8.59 -32.95
C ASP A 123 -5.34 9.83 -32.09
N ARG A 124 -6.03 9.69 -30.94
CA ARG A 124 -6.22 10.81 -29.99
C ARG A 124 -4.89 11.30 -29.42
N LEU A 125 -4.01 10.39 -29.02
CA LEU A 125 -2.69 10.73 -28.47
C LEU A 125 -1.85 11.53 -29.47
N ARG A 126 -1.77 11.09 -30.74
CA ARG A 126 -1.03 11.79 -31.80
C ARG A 126 -1.59 13.19 -32.07
N LYS A 127 -2.91 13.36 -32.03
CA LYS A 127 -3.57 14.67 -32.19
C LYS A 127 -3.32 15.60 -31.01
N LYS A 128 -3.36 15.06 -29.79
CA LYS A 128 -3.27 15.81 -28.52
C LYS A 128 -1.84 16.21 -28.17
N PHE A 129 -0.89 15.29 -28.31
CA PHE A 129 0.51 15.47 -27.89
C PHE A 129 1.45 15.67 -29.09
N LYS A 130 1.24 16.74 -29.87
CA LYS A 130 1.99 17.04 -31.09
C LYS A 130 3.52 17.16 -30.90
N ASN A 131 3.95 17.52 -29.70
CA ASN A 131 5.36 17.70 -29.35
C ASN A 131 5.99 16.44 -28.72
N ALA A 132 5.20 15.38 -28.48
CA ALA A 132 5.73 14.14 -27.94
C ALA A 132 6.37 13.29 -29.05
N LYS A 133 7.38 12.50 -28.67
CA LYS A 133 8.00 11.52 -29.57
C LYS A 133 7.15 10.26 -29.61
N PHE A 134 6.88 9.73 -30.80
CA PHE A 134 6.15 8.48 -30.99
C PHE A 134 7.07 7.46 -31.66
N ASN A 135 7.35 6.36 -30.97
CA ASN A 135 8.19 5.27 -31.46
C ASN A 135 7.34 4.02 -31.60
N ASN A 136 7.45 3.31 -32.73
CA ASN A 136 6.75 2.05 -32.92
C ASN A 136 7.64 0.91 -32.39
N ILE A 137 7.03 -0.07 -31.72
CA ILE A 137 7.70 -1.28 -31.22
C ILE A 137 6.90 -2.51 -31.67
N SER A 138 7.57 -3.63 -31.94
CA SER A 138 6.89 -4.86 -32.38
C SER A 138 5.94 -5.39 -31.30
N THR A 139 6.48 -5.68 -30.11
CA THR A 139 5.74 -6.03 -28.90
C THR A 139 6.40 -5.41 -27.68
N TYR A 140 5.63 -5.06 -26.65
CA TYR A 140 6.21 -4.61 -25.38
C TYR A 140 7.13 -5.67 -24.76
N LYS A 141 6.73 -6.94 -24.83
CA LYS A 141 7.49 -8.07 -24.29
C LYS A 141 8.89 -8.18 -24.91
N ASP A 142 8.98 -8.06 -26.23
CA ASP A 142 10.27 -8.14 -26.93
C ASP A 142 11.13 -6.91 -26.65
N PHE A 143 10.50 -5.73 -26.58
CA PHE A 143 11.18 -4.47 -26.28
C PHE A 143 11.90 -4.50 -24.91
N VAL A 144 11.31 -5.16 -23.91
CA VAL A 144 11.88 -5.22 -22.55
C VAL A 144 12.58 -6.54 -22.20
N LYS A 145 12.62 -7.52 -23.12
CA LYS A 145 13.05 -8.90 -22.85
C LYS A 145 14.43 -9.02 -22.16
N ASN A 146 15.36 -8.14 -22.52
CA ASN A 146 16.74 -8.15 -22.01
C ASN A 146 17.03 -7.01 -21.03
N ARG A 147 15.98 -6.34 -20.50
CA ARG A 147 16.11 -5.24 -19.56
C ARG A 147 15.95 -5.76 -18.14
N GLU A 148 16.95 -5.54 -17.30
CA GLU A 148 16.79 -5.70 -15.87
C GLU A 148 16.14 -4.44 -15.29
N PHE A 149 15.05 -4.62 -14.55
CA PHE A 149 14.33 -3.50 -13.95
C PHE A 149 14.87 -3.18 -12.57
N CYS A 150 15.13 -1.90 -12.34
CA CYS A 150 15.61 -1.38 -11.08
C CYS A 150 14.73 -0.22 -10.57
N LEU A 151 15.00 0.25 -9.35
CA LEU A 151 14.26 1.36 -8.76
C LEU A 151 14.45 2.68 -9.52
N LYS A 152 15.58 2.85 -10.22
CA LYS A 152 15.82 4.01 -11.09
C LYS A 152 14.84 4.07 -12.25
N ASP A 153 14.47 2.93 -12.84
CA ASP A 153 13.43 2.88 -13.86
C ASP A 153 12.08 3.32 -13.27
N PHE A 154 11.72 2.80 -12.08
CA PHE A 154 10.51 3.23 -11.38
C PHE A 154 10.51 4.73 -11.05
N ASN A 155 11.65 5.30 -10.64
CA ASN A 155 11.79 6.74 -10.36
C ASN A 155 11.56 7.60 -11.61
N ASN A 156 11.90 7.10 -12.80
CA ASN A 156 11.77 7.80 -14.07
C ASN A 156 10.58 7.34 -14.90
N ARG A 157 9.67 6.52 -14.34
CA ARG A 157 8.56 5.89 -15.06
C ARG A 157 7.64 6.83 -15.83
N LEU A 158 7.58 8.12 -15.46
CA LEU A 158 6.76 9.13 -16.14
C LEU A 158 7.42 9.70 -17.41
N ASP A 159 8.65 9.31 -17.71
CA ASP A 159 9.36 9.76 -18.90
C ASP A 159 8.95 8.94 -20.15
N GLU A 160 8.48 7.69 -19.95
CA GLU A 160 8.13 6.75 -21.02
C GLU A 160 6.69 6.21 -20.84
N PHE A 161 5.85 6.36 -21.87
CA PHE A 161 4.50 5.78 -21.92
C PHE A 161 4.43 4.69 -22.97
N TYR A 162 4.03 3.49 -22.57
CA TYR A 162 3.88 2.32 -23.43
C TYR A 162 2.41 2.10 -23.73
N ILE A 163 2.05 2.16 -25.01
CA ILE A 163 0.69 1.95 -25.51
C ILE A 163 0.65 0.54 -26.10
N VAL A 164 0.00 -0.37 -25.40
CA VAL A 164 0.11 -1.82 -25.65
C VAL A 164 -1.27 -2.48 -25.68
N ARG A 165 -1.33 -3.73 -26.11
CA ARG A 165 -2.56 -4.52 -26.16
C ARG A 165 -2.64 -5.51 -24.99
N GLU A 166 -3.73 -5.47 -24.22
CA GLU A 166 -4.04 -6.54 -23.26
C GLU A 166 -4.71 -7.71 -23.97
N ASN A 167 -4.27 -8.94 -23.72
CA ASN A 167 -4.85 -10.12 -24.35
C ASN A 167 -5.44 -11.13 -23.36
N TYR A 168 -5.14 -10.99 -22.06
CA TYR A 168 -5.44 -12.01 -21.05
C TYR A 168 -6.11 -11.42 -19.81
N ASP A 169 -5.45 -10.46 -19.16
CA ASP A 169 -5.76 -10.04 -17.79
C ASP A 169 -6.77 -8.88 -17.75
N PHE A 170 -7.89 -9.01 -18.47
CA PHE A 170 -8.90 -7.96 -18.59
C PHE A 170 -9.57 -7.62 -17.24
N PHE A 171 -10.00 -8.67 -16.54
CA PHE A 171 -10.65 -8.59 -15.23
C PHE A 171 -10.00 -9.60 -14.29
N LEU A 172 -9.53 -9.09 -13.16
CA LEU A 172 -8.87 -9.88 -12.13
C LEU A 172 -9.66 -9.75 -10.84
N GLU A 173 -9.81 -10.83 -10.09
CA GLU A 173 -10.27 -10.72 -8.70
C GLU A 173 -9.28 -9.82 -7.93
N CYS A 174 -9.79 -9.01 -7.00
CA CYS A 174 -8.93 -8.20 -6.15
C CYS A 174 -7.95 -9.14 -5.42
N PRO A 175 -6.63 -8.89 -5.51
CA PRO A 175 -5.62 -9.71 -4.84
C PRO A 175 -5.61 -9.37 -3.35
N CYS A 176 -6.70 -9.74 -2.67
CA CYS A 176 -6.85 -9.65 -1.24
C CYS A 176 -5.66 -10.37 -0.59
N SER A 177 -5.25 -9.92 0.60
CA SER A 177 -4.25 -10.66 1.37
C SER A 177 -4.69 -12.12 1.57
N ASN A 178 -3.74 -13.05 1.54
CA ASN A 178 -4.02 -14.46 1.87
C ASN A 178 -4.76 -14.52 3.21
N ASP A 179 -5.78 -15.38 3.30
CA ASP A 179 -6.62 -15.60 4.48
C ASP A 179 -7.38 -14.35 4.98
N SER A 180 -7.48 -13.28 4.18
CA SER A 180 -8.36 -12.14 4.47
C SER A 180 -9.79 -12.38 4.01
N VAL A 181 -10.75 -11.71 4.66
CA VAL A 181 -12.16 -11.76 4.24
C VAL A 181 -12.31 -11.03 2.89
N PRO A 182 -12.72 -11.72 1.81
CA PRO A 182 -12.79 -11.09 0.49
C PRO A 182 -13.96 -10.10 0.44
N CYS A 183 -13.76 -8.99 -0.28
CA CYS A 183 -14.79 -7.96 -0.45
C CYS A 183 -15.59 -8.07 -1.76
N GLY A 184 -15.36 -9.12 -2.55
CA GLY A 184 -16.05 -9.36 -3.83
C GLY A 184 -15.65 -8.41 -4.97
N TYR A 185 -14.62 -7.59 -4.79
CA TYR A 185 -14.20 -6.60 -5.77
C TYR A 185 -13.40 -7.21 -6.92
N ASN A 186 -13.72 -6.80 -8.15
CA ASN A 186 -12.96 -7.13 -9.36
C ASN A 186 -12.21 -5.90 -9.87
N THR A 187 -11.04 -6.10 -10.45
CA THR A 187 -10.21 -5.07 -11.04
C THR A 187 -10.27 -5.16 -12.56
N MET A 188 -10.65 -4.08 -13.22
CA MET A 188 -10.46 -3.88 -14.66
C MET A 188 -9.05 -3.30 -14.89
N ASN A 189 -8.14 -4.10 -15.45
CA ASN A 189 -6.72 -3.74 -15.57
C ASN A 189 -6.45 -2.88 -16.81
N LEU A 190 -6.68 -1.56 -16.73
CA LEU A 190 -6.51 -0.64 -17.87
C LEU A 190 -5.10 -0.06 -18.03
N GLY A 191 -4.18 -0.40 -17.12
CA GLY A 191 -2.82 0.10 -17.16
C GLY A 191 -2.03 -0.28 -15.92
N ILE A 192 -0.71 -0.11 -16.03
CA ILE A 192 0.25 -0.41 -14.97
C ILE A 192 1.14 0.80 -14.75
N GLY A 193 1.28 1.22 -13.50
CA GLY A 193 2.06 2.39 -13.11
C GLY A 193 1.17 3.57 -12.70
N CYS A 194 1.74 4.51 -11.94
CA CYS A 194 0.99 5.64 -11.39
C CYS A 194 1.83 6.92 -11.41
N GLY A 195 1.16 8.07 -11.55
CA GLY A 195 1.73 9.41 -11.47
C GLY A 195 2.29 9.80 -10.09
N PHE A 196 1.89 9.09 -9.04
CA PHE A 196 2.16 9.48 -7.66
C PHE A 196 3.29 8.68 -7.02
N ASP A 197 3.95 9.29 -6.04
CA ASP A 197 5.06 8.72 -5.28
C ASP A 197 4.69 8.53 -3.80
N CYS A 198 3.54 7.90 -3.55
CA CYS A 198 3.15 7.54 -2.19
C CYS A 198 4.17 6.55 -1.61
N THR A 199 4.72 6.84 -0.43
CA THR A 199 5.81 6.05 0.16
C THR A 199 5.38 4.61 0.41
N TYR A 200 4.15 4.38 0.87
CA TYR A 200 3.58 3.05 1.13
C TYR A 200 3.12 2.30 -0.12
N CYS A 201 3.25 2.86 -1.33
CA CYS A 201 2.64 2.28 -2.52
C CYS A 201 3.23 0.90 -2.84
N PHE A 202 2.42 -0.15 -2.80
CA PHE A 202 2.88 -1.51 -3.06
C PHE A 202 3.40 -1.71 -4.49
N LEU A 203 2.96 -0.89 -5.44
CA LEU A 203 3.40 -0.93 -6.83
C LEU A 203 4.93 -0.79 -6.98
N GLN A 204 5.60 -0.09 -6.06
CA GLN A 204 7.05 0.09 -6.08
C GLN A 204 7.82 -1.22 -5.89
N GLY A 205 7.22 -2.20 -5.19
CA GLY A 205 7.80 -3.53 -5.01
C GLY A 205 7.30 -4.56 -6.02
N TYR A 206 6.24 -4.22 -6.78
CA TYR A 206 5.49 -5.12 -7.66
C TYR A 206 5.78 -4.88 -9.14
N ILE A 207 5.81 -3.62 -9.58
CA ILE A 207 5.96 -3.26 -10.99
C ILE A 207 7.39 -3.54 -11.47
N ASN A 208 7.48 -4.23 -12.59
CA ASN A 208 8.69 -4.53 -13.36
C ASN A 208 8.57 -3.92 -14.76
N SER A 209 8.35 -2.61 -14.82
CA SER A 209 8.17 -1.87 -16.06
C SER A 209 8.99 -0.59 -16.01
N PRO A 210 9.55 -0.14 -17.15
CA PRO A 210 10.35 1.06 -17.18
C PRO A 210 9.54 2.34 -17.30
N GLY A 211 8.22 2.22 -17.50
CA GLY A 211 7.34 3.36 -17.73
C GLY A 211 5.89 3.07 -17.35
N ILE A 212 4.99 3.96 -17.78
CA ILE A 212 3.55 3.79 -17.62
C ILE A 212 3.02 2.94 -18.78
N LEU A 213 2.32 1.84 -18.48
CA LEU A 213 1.62 1.03 -19.47
C LEU A 213 0.15 1.46 -19.53
N ILE A 214 -0.33 1.69 -20.74
CA ILE A 214 -1.73 2.01 -21.05
C ILE A 214 -2.24 0.98 -22.05
N GLN A 215 -3.33 0.31 -21.69
CA GLN A 215 -3.94 -0.73 -22.52
C GLN A 215 -4.87 -0.11 -23.55
N ALA A 216 -4.56 -0.21 -24.84
CA ALA A 216 -5.18 0.55 -25.93
C ALA A 216 -6.39 -0.12 -26.60
N ASN A 217 -6.90 -1.20 -26.02
CA ASN A 217 -7.96 -2.03 -26.58
C ASN A 217 -9.14 -2.17 -25.60
N ILE A 218 -9.63 -1.04 -25.09
CA ILE A 218 -10.72 -1.00 -24.11
C ILE A 218 -12.00 -1.70 -24.60
N GLU A 219 -12.22 -1.74 -25.91
CA GLU A 219 -13.33 -2.45 -26.56
C GLU A 219 -13.31 -3.96 -26.28
N ASP A 220 -12.11 -4.56 -26.14
CA ASP A 220 -11.98 -5.98 -25.81
C ASP A 220 -12.38 -6.26 -24.35
N TYR A 221 -12.12 -5.32 -23.43
CA TYR A 221 -12.62 -5.41 -22.05
C TYR A 221 -14.14 -5.40 -22.03
N PHE A 222 -14.76 -4.51 -22.81
CA PHE A 222 -16.22 -4.46 -22.94
C PHE A 222 -16.79 -5.75 -23.56
N ALA A 223 -16.12 -6.31 -24.57
CA ALA A 223 -16.49 -7.59 -25.16
C ALA A 223 -16.33 -8.76 -24.19
N ARG A 224 -15.30 -8.74 -23.33
CA ARG A 224 -15.06 -9.75 -22.30
C ARG A 224 -16.06 -9.65 -21.16
N PHE A 225 -16.37 -8.43 -20.69
CA PHE A 225 -17.36 -8.19 -19.64
C PHE A 225 -18.74 -8.76 -20.01
N LYS A 226 -19.16 -8.57 -21.27
CA LYS A 226 -20.41 -9.17 -21.81
C LYS A 226 -20.50 -10.69 -21.62
N LYS A 227 -19.36 -11.39 -21.52
CA LYS A 227 -19.28 -12.86 -21.37
C LYS A 227 -19.21 -13.33 -19.93
N ILE A 228 -18.75 -12.50 -18.98
CA ILE A 228 -18.55 -12.90 -17.57
C ILE A 228 -19.90 -13.19 -16.88
N GLY A 229 -20.95 -12.48 -17.27
CA GLY A 229 -22.22 -12.50 -16.55
C GLY A 229 -22.39 -11.21 -15.74
N LYS A 230 -23.62 -10.71 -15.67
CA LYS A 230 -23.97 -9.44 -15.04
C LYS A 230 -23.99 -9.61 -13.51
N ASP A 231 -23.92 -8.50 -12.79
CA ASP A 231 -24.08 -8.41 -11.34
C ASP A 231 -22.75 -8.64 -10.58
N ILE A 232 -21.73 -7.87 -10.96
CA ILE A 232 -20.42 -7.87 -10.29
C ILE A 232 -20.02 -6.45 -9.86
N ARG A 233 -19.32 -6.36 -8.73
CA ARG A 233 -18.58 -5.16 -8.33
C ARG A 233 -17.21 -5.16 -8.98
N VAL A 234 -16.94 -4.14 -9.78
CA VAL A 234 -15.71 -4.00 -10.56
C VAL A 234 -15.22 -2.57 -10.51
N GLY A 235 -13.95 -2.33 -10.77
CA GLY A 235 -13.47 -0.98 -10.99
C GLY A 235 -11.99 -0.93 -11.34
N THR A 236 -11.47 0.29 -11.42
CA THR A 236 -10.05 0.57 -11.66
C THR A 236 -9.40 1.03 -10.35
N GLY A 237 -8.08 1.31 -10.37
CA GLY A 237 -7.38 1.81 -9.18
C GLY A 237 -6.38 0.86 -8.51
N GLN A 238 -6.26 -0.38 -8.99
CA GLN A 238 -5.36 -1.38 -8.40
C GLN A 238 -3.91 -1.24 -8.90
N PHE A 239 -3.70 -1.31 -10.22
CA PHE A 239 -2.36 -1.26 -10.84
C PHE A 239 -1.99 0.11 -11.41
N THR A 240 -2.99 1.00 -11.47
CA THR A 240 -2.87 2.40 -11.85
C THR A 240 -3.96 3.18 -11.13
N ASP A 241 -3.74 4.45 -10.84
CA ASP A 241 -4.79 5.33 -10.32
C ASP A 241 -5.80 5.61 -11.43
N SER A 242 -7.09 5.49 -11.11
CA SER A 242 -8.16 5.46 -12.11
C SER A 242 -8.27 6.75 -12.92
N LEU A 243 -7.94 7.89 -12.30
CA LEU A 243 -8.20 9.20 -12.88
C LEU A 243 -6.93 10.02 -13.12
N VAL A 244 -5.77 9.66 -12.55
CA VAL A 244 -4.53 10.44 -12.72
C VAL A 244 -4.15 10.66 -14.19
N PHE A 245 -4.40 9.66 -15.05
CA PHE A 245 -4.10 9.71 -16.49
C PHE A 245 -5.34 9.88 -17.36
N ASP A 246 -6.53 10.15 -16.80
CA ASP A 246 -7.76 10.16 -17.59
C ASP A 246 -7.80 11.32 -18.60
N HIS A 247 -7.06 12.40 -18.34
CA HIS A 247 -6.86 13.46 -19.33
C HIS A 247 -5.89 13.07 -20.47
N ILE A 248 -5.26 11.90 -20.41
CA ILE A 248 -4.43 11.32 -21.48
C ILE A 248 -5.24 10.22 -22.19
N THR A 249 -5.85 9.31 -21.43
CA THR A 249 -6.54 8.13 -21.97
C THR A 249 -7.96 8.43 -22.43
N GLU A 250 -8.65 9.32 -21.72
CA GLU A 250 -10.08 9.64 -21.88
C GLU A 250 -10.94 8.37 -21.78
N TYR A 251 -10.64 7.52 -20.78
CA TYR A 251 -11.32 6.24 -20.57
C TYR A 251 -12.57 6.37 -19.72
N SER A 252 -12.62 7.32 -18.80
CA SER A 252 -13.78 7.47 -17.92
C SER A 252 -15.09 7.65 -18.69
N PRO A 253 -15.20 8.42 -19.80
CA PRO A 253 -16.45 8.52 -20.54
C PRO A 253 -16.87 7.23 -21.24
N LEU A 254 -15.89 6.49 -21.79
CA LEU A 254 -16.15 5.22 -22.47
C LEU A 254 -16.67 4.17 -21.48
N ILE A 255 -16.09 4.12 -20.29
CA ILE A 255 -16.50 3.24 -19.20
C ILE A 255 -17.90 3.63 -18.71
N VAL A 256 -18.15 4.93 -18.47
CA VAL A 256 -19.46 5.41 -18.03
C VAL A 256 -20.56 5.01 -19.00
N GLU A 257 -20.33 5.22 -20.29
CA GLU A 257 -21.31 4.89 -21.32
C GLU A 257 -21.52 3.37 -21.46
N PHE A 258 -20.45 2.58 -21.33
CA PHE A 258 -20.59 1.13 -21.34
C PHE A 258 -21.39 0.62 -20.14
N PHE A 259 -21.01 1.01 -18.91
CA PHE A 259 -21.60 0.50 -17.67
C PHE A 259 -23.01 1.01 -17.41
N ARG A 260 -23.46 2.10 -18.07
CA ARG A 260 -24.87 2.52 -18.11
C ARG A 260 -25.81 1.37 -18.51
N ASN A 261 -25.34 0.46 -19.37
CA ASN A 261 -26.14 -0.67 -19.87
C ASN A 261 -26.18 -1.88 -18.91
N TYR A 262 -25.53 -1.79 -17.75
CA TYR A 262 -25.39 -2.86 -16.77
C TYR A 262 -25.74 -2.38 -15.35
N PRO A 263 -26.99 -1.92 -15.10
CA PRO A 263 -27.37 -1.24 -13.86
C PRO A 263 -27.23 -2.09 -12.59
N LYS A 264 -27.06 -3.41 -12.72
CA LYS A 264 -26.84 -4.33 -11.61
C LYS A 264 -25.35 -4.56 -11.28
N SER A 265 -24.45 -4.14 -12.16
CA SER A 265 -23.01 -4.21 -11.92
C SER A 265 -22.52 -2.85 -11.46
N THR A 266 -21.83 -2.81 -10.32
CA THR A 266 -21.28 -1.58 -9.77
C THR A 266 -19.88 -1.33 -10.34
N PHE A 267 -19.64 -0.16 -10.93
CA PHE A 267 -18.30 0.27 -11.37
C PHE A 267 -17.72 1.35 -10.45
N GLU A 268 -16.50 1.15 -9.95
CA GLU A 268 -15.81 2.09 -9.06
C GLU A 268 -14.54 2.67 -9.71
N PHE A 269 -14.44 4.00 -9.79
CA PHE A 269 -13.18 4.69 -10.07
C PHE A 269 -12.51 5.05 -8.75
N LYS A 270 -11.33 4.50 -8.44
CA LYS A 270 -10.55 4.87 -7.24
C LYS A 270 -9.40 5.82 -7.60
N THR A 271 -9.32 6.95 -6.92
CA THR A 271 -8.27 7.95 -7.19
C THR A 271 -7.74 8.67 -5.93
N LYS A 272 -6.57 9.28 -6.07
CA LYS A 272 -6.05 10.34 -5.18
C LYS A 272 -5.97 11.71 -5.88
N SER A 273 -6.48 11.80 -7.10
CA SER A 273 -6.47 13.00 -7.93
C SER A 273 -7.76 13.82 -7.83
N ASP A 274 -7.70 15.07 -8.29
CA ASP A 274 -8.86 15.92 -8.57
C ASP A 274 -9.26 15.91 -10.06
N ASN A 275 -8.66 15.05 -10.89
CA ASN A 275 -8.86 14.99 -12.33
C ASN A 275 -10.22 14.35 -12.71
N VAL A 276 -11.31 15.05 -12.40
CA VAL A 276 -12.69 14.57 -12.57
C VAL A 276 -13.47 15.27 -13.68
N ASP A 277 -12.83 16.19 -14.41
CA ASP A 277 -13.50 17.05 -15.40
C ASP A 277 -14.29 16.25 -16.45
N LEU A 278 -13.72 15.13 -16.94
CA LEU A 278 -14.38 14.27 -17.92
C LEU A 278 -15.58 13.53 -17.35
N LEU A 279 -15.55 13.15 -16.07
CA LEU A 279 -16.66 12.47 -15.40
C LEU A 279 -17.83 13.42 -15.16
N ILE A 280 -17.56 14.62 -14.64
CA ILE A 280 -18.61 15.58 -14.28
C ILE A 280 -19.30 16.22 -15.49
N ALA A 281 -18.71 16.08 -16.69
CA ALA A 281 -19.33 16.47 -17.94
C ALA A 281 -20.42 15.49 -18.42
N LEU A 282 -20.57 14.34 -17.76
CA LEU A 282 -21.50 13.28 -18.14
C LEU A 282 -22.67 13.20 -17.16
N THR A 283 -23.79 12.64 -17.62
CA THR A 283 -24.88 12.22 -16.73
C THR A 283 -24.59 10.82 -16.18
N PRO A 284 -24.30 10.67 -14.88
CA PRO A 284 -23.95 9.38 -14.29
C PRO A 284 -25.13 8.42 -14.25
N PRO A 285 -24.94 7.13 -14.55
CA PRO A 285 -25.88 6.09 -14.13
C PRO A 285 -25.68 5.76 -12.63
N GLU A 286 -26.71 5.24 -11.97
CA GLU A 286 -26.68 4.99 -10.51
C GLU A 286 -25.66 3.94 -10.07
N ASN A 287 -25.24 3.06 -11.00
CA ASN A 287 -24.32 1.96 -10.77
C ASN A 287 -22.84 2.34 -10.92
N ILE A 288 -22.53 3.64 -11.05
CA ILE A 288 -21.15 4.12 -11.12
C ILE A 288 -20.83 5.00 -9.93
N GLN A 289 -19.70 4.70 -9.30
CA GLN A 289 -19.18 5.39 -8.13
C GLN A 289 -17.77 5.93 -8.40
N VAL A 290 -17.48 7.10 -7.83
CA VAL A 290 -16.13 7.67 -7.80
C VAL A 290 -15.66 7.71 -6.36
N SER A 291 -14.49 7.16 -6.08
CA SER A 291 -13.98 6.99 -4.73
C SER A 291 -12.61 7.61 -4.54
N TRP A 292 -12.37 8.19 -3.36
CA TRP A 292 -11.10 8.80 -3.00
C TRP A 292 -10.41 8.06 -1.87
N THR A 293 -9.09 7.91 -1.97
CA THR A 293 -8.30 7.64 -0.76
C THR A 293 -8.21 8.91 0.06
N LEU A 294 -8.56 8.85 1.35
CA LEU A 294 -8.43 9.98 2.28
C LEU A 294 -7.38 9.68 3.34
N ASN A 295 -6.63 10.72 3.69
CA ASN A 295 -5.70 10.73 4.80
C ASN A 295 -5.63 12.15 5.38
N PRO A 296 -5.20 12.31 6.65
CA PRO A 296 -4.91 13.62 7.20
C PRO A 296 -3.92 14.39 6.33
N GLN A 297 -4.06 15.72 6.25
CA GLN A 297 -3.18 16.53 5.40
C GLN A 297 -1.70 16.34 5.74
N THR A 298 -1.37 16.20 7.03
CA THR A 298 0.01 15.91 7.47
C THR A 298 0.55 14.58 6.94
N ILE A 299 -0.29 13.57 6.71
CA ILE A 299 0.11 12.31 6.08
C ILE A 299 0.30 12.56 4.58
N ILE A 300 -0.65 13.24 3.94
CA ILE A 300 -0.56 13.55 2.51
C ILE A 300 0.76 14.28 2.18
N ASP A 301 1.10 15.32 2.93
CA ASP A 301 2.28 16.15 2.70
C ASP A 301 3.61 15.40 2.88
N ASN A 302 3.64 14.39 3.76
CA ASN A 302 4.88 13.70 4.14
C ASN A 302 5.02 12.30 3.52
N VAL A 303 3.92 11.69 3.04
CA VAL A 303 3.95 10.33 2.51
C VAL A 303 3.18 10.12 1.20
N GLU A 304 2.36 11.06 0.71
CA GLU A 304 1.61 10.93 -0.55
C GLU A 304 2.09 11.90 -1.62
N PHE A 305 3.38 11.86 -1.93
CA PHE A 305 4.00 12.82 -2.83
C PHE A 305 3.39 12.83 -4.23
N GLY A 306 3.21 14.03 -4.78
CA GLY A 306 2.62 14.25 -6.11
C GLY A 306 1.10 14.11 -6.18
N THR A 307 0.43 13.76 -5.07
CA THR A 307 -1.04 13.67 -5.01
C THR A 307 -1.68 15.02 -4.67
N ASN A 308 -3.00 15.11 -4.83
CA ASN A 308 -3.78 16.25 -4.37
C ASN A 308 -3.97 16.25 -2.84
N SER A 309 -4.11 17.43 -2.26
CA SER A 309 -4.43 17.65 -0.84
C SER A 309 -5.80 17.08 -0.45
N LEU A 310 -6.05 16.96 0.86
CA LEU A 310 -7.34 16.52 1.40
C LEU A 310 -8.49 17.37 0.87
N GLU A 311 -8.35 18.70 0.93
CA GLU A 311 -9.40 19.61 0.49
C GLU A 311 -9.64 19.54 -1.03
N GLU A 312 -8.59 19.34 -1.85
CA GLU A 312 -8.76 19.14 -3.29
C GLU A 312 -9.52 17.84 -3.60
N ARG A 313 -9.19 16.74 -2.90
CA ARG A 313 -9.92 15.46 -3.05
C ARG A 313 -11.39 15.60 -2.63
N LEU A 314 -11.65 16.25 -1.49
CA LEU A 314 -13.02 16.47 -1.02
C LEU A 314 -13.81 17.39 -1.94
N ARG A 315 -13.20 18.45 -2.49
CA ARG A 315 -13.84 19.32 -3.50
C ARG A 315 -14.13 18.57 -4.79
N ALA A 316 -13.23 17.70 -5.25
CA ALA A 316 -13.47 16.85 -6.40
C ALA A 316 -14.65 15.90 -6.15
N ALA A 317 -14.74 15.32 -4.95
CA ALA A 317 -15.86 14.49 -4.53
C ALA A 317 -17.19 15.27 -4.51
N VAL A 318 -17.20 16.50 -3.97
CA VAL A 318 -18.37 17.39 -4.01
C VAL A 318 -18.81 17.64 -5.46
N ARG A 319 -17.89 17.96 -6.36
CA ARG A 319 -18.21 18.16 -7.79
C ARG A 319 -18.83 16.91 -8.43
N CYS A 320 -18.34 15.71 -8.10
CA CYS A 320 -18.94 14.47 -8.57
C CYS A 320 -20.35 14.24 -7.99
N VAL A 321 -20.57 14.58 -6.71
CA VAL A 321 -21.89 14.53 -6.08
C VAL A 321 -22.86 15.51 -6.75
N GLU A 322 -22.43 16.74 -7.03
CA GLU A 322 -23.23 17.75 -7.74
C GLU A 322 -23.59 17.29 -9.15
N ALA A 323 -22.68 16.57 -9.84
CA ALA A 323 -22.95 15.97 -11.15
C ALA A 323 -23.85 14.72 -11.09
N GLY A 324 -24.15 14.19 -9.90
CA GLY A 324 -25.07 13.06 -9.71
C GLY A 324 -24.43 11.71 -9.37
N TYR A 325 -23.10 11.61 -9.26
CA TYR A 325 -22.44 10.35 -8.92
C TYR A 325 -22.63 9.98 -7.44
N LYS A 326 -22.69 8.69 -7.13
CA LYS A 326 -22.35 8.24 -5.77
C LYS A 326 -20.84 8.36 -5.55
N VAL A 327 -20.44 8.52 -4.30
CA VAL A 327 -19.03 8.61 -3.93
C VAL A 327 -18.65 7.60 -2.85
N GLY A 328 -17.37 7.20 -2.80
CA GLY A 328 -16.85 6.36 -1.74
C GLY A 328 -15.52 6.87 -1.19
N PHE A 329 -15.16 6.37 -0.02
CA PHE A 329 -13.92 6.81 0.64
C PHE A 329 -13.13 5.64 1.18
N HIS A 330 -11.83 5.67 0.94
CA HIS A 330 -10.91 4.65 1.40
C HIS A 330 -9.89 5.27 2.35
N PHE A 331 -9.94 4.87 3.61
CA PHE A 331 -8.82 5.08 4.53
C PHE A 331 -7.90 3.86 4.41
N ASP A 332 -7.14 3.78 3.32
CA ASP A 332 -6.19 2.70 3.06
C ASP A 332 -4.91 3.27 2.43
N PRO A 333 -3.80 3.36 3.18
CA PRO A 333 -3.61 2.87 4.55
C PRO A 333 -3.93 3.93 5.63
N ILE A 334 -4.50 3.47 6.75
CA ILE A 334 -4.45 4.18 8.03
C ILE A 334 -3.05 3.98 8.63
N ILE A 335 -2.41 5.09 8.98
CA ILE A 335 -1.04 5.18 9.52
C ILE A 335 -1.10 5.81 10.91
N VAL A 336 -0.43 5.18 11.88
CA VAL A 336 -0.34 5.65 13.27
C VAL A 336 0.89 6.53 13.45
N TYR A 337 0.69 7.68 14.09
CA TYR A 337 1.69 8.68 14.44
C TYR A 337 1.15 9.55 15.58
N ASP A 338 1.93 10.48 16.11
CA ASP A 338 1.46 11.38 17.16
C ASP A 338 0.21 12.14 16.73
N ARG A 339 -0.82 12.14 17.58
CA ARG A 339 -2.12 12.80 17.33
C ARG A 339 -2.90 12.24 16.13
N TRP A 340 -2.62 11.01 15.68
CA TRP A 340 -3.35 10.39 14.57
C TRP A 340 -4.87 10.42 14.79
N GLN A 341 -5.36 10.05 15.99
CA GLN A 341 -6.80 10.00 16.28
C GLN A 341 -7.50 11.34 16.02
N GLU A 342 -6.94 12.43 16.54
CA GLU A 342 -7.48 13.79 16.37
C GLU A 342 -7.53 14.16 14.88
N ASN A 343 -6.45 13.86 14.16
CA ASN A 343 -6.31 14.21 12.76
C ASN A 343 -7.21 13.38 11.84
N TYR A 344 -7.41 12.09 12.10
CA TYR A 344 -8.39 11.29 11.36
C TYR A 344 -9.83 11.65 11.73
N ASN A 345 -10.12 11.98 13.00
CA ASN A 345 -11.43 12.49 13.39
C ASN A 345 -11.76 13.79 12.64
N PHE A 346 -10.78 14.68 12.49
CA PHE A 346 -10.93 15.88 11.66
C PHE A 346 -11.30 15.53 10.21
N VAL A 347 -10.61 14.56 9.59
CA VAL A 347 -10.91 14.12 8.21
C VAL A 347 -12.34 13.58 8.11
N VAL A 348 -12.76 12.73 9.06
CA VAL A 348 -14.12 12.15 9.08
C VAL A 348 -15.18 13.25 9.24
N ASN A 349 -15.01 14.16 10.19
CA ASN A 349 -15.93 15.29 10.36
C ASN A 349 -16.00 16.14 9.09
N ARG A 350 -14.84 16.49 8.52
CA ARG A 350 -14.76 17.31 7.32
C ARG A 350 -15.44 16.65 6.11
N LEU A 351 -15.30 15.33 5.96
CA LEU A 351 -16.01 14.54 4.96
C LEU A 351 -17.53 14.68 5.11
N PHE A 352 -18.07 14.42 6.30
CA PHE A 352 -19.51 14.46 6.56
C PHE A 352 -20.08 15.89 6.65
N ASP A 353 -19.25 16.92 6.81
CA ASP A 353 -19.67 18.32 6.71
C ASP A 353 -19.89 18.76 5.25
N LEU A 354 -19.22 18.10 4.30
CA LEU A 354 -19.27 18.46 2.88
C LEU A 354 -20.18 17.56 2.05
N ILE A 355 -20.38 16.31 2.46
CA ILE A 355 -21.03 15.29 1.64
C ILE A 355 -22.13 14.61 2.46
N ASP A 356 -23.36 14.65 1.92
CA ASP A 356 -24.51 13.95 2.48
C ASP A 356 -24.24 12.43 2.52
N GLU A 357 -24.47 11.80 3.67
CA GLU A 357 -24.29 10.38 3.89
C GLU A 357 -25.04 9.51 2.86
N LYS A 358 -26.17 9.98 2.33
CA LYS A 358 -26.97 9.26 1.31
C LYS A 358 -26.25 9.17 -0.04
N ARG A 359 -25.25 10.02 -0.28
CA ARG A 359 -24.42 10.02 -1.49
C ARG A 359 -23.16 9.19 -1.32
N ILE A 360 -22.86 8.73 -0.09
CA ILE A 360 -21.72 7.88 0.22
C ILE A 360 -22.15 6.42 0.04
N GLY A 361 -21.60 5.74 -0.96
CA GLY A 361 -21.86 4.32 -1.19
C GLY A 361 -21.19 3.43 -0.15
N TRP A 362 -19.91 3.67 0.14
CA TRP A 362 -19.20 2.95 1.20
C TRP A 362 -17.96 3.71 1.69
N ILE A 363 -17.55 3.36 2.90
CA ILE A 363 -16.24 3.69 3.45
C ILE A 363 -15.48 2.40 3.73
N SER A 364 -14.22 2.31 3.28
CA SER A 364 -13.35 1.18 3.62
C SER A 364 -12.23 1.61 4.56
N LEU A 365 -11.89 0.74 5.52
CA LEU A 365 -10.75 0.93 6.41
C LEU A 365 -9.71 -0.16 6.14
N GLY A 366 -8.48 0.23 5.81
CA GLY A 366 -7.34 -0.66 5.68
C GLY A 366 -6.16 -0.07 6.42
N VAL A 367 -5.51 -0.85 7.26
CA VAL A 367 -4.32 -0.41 7.99
C VAL A 367 -3.05 -0.68 7.16
N LEU A 368 -2.03 0.17 7.35
CA LEU A 368 -0.73 0.01 6.70
C LEU A 368 -0.21 -1.43 6.79
N ARG A 369 0.11 -1.96 5.62
CA ARG A 369 0.69 -3.30 5.43
C ARG A 369 1.71 -3.27 4.32
N MET A 370 2.81 -4.00 4.47
CA MET A 370 3.87 -4.03 3.46
C MET A 370 4.58 -5.38 3.42
N THR A 371 5.09 -5.77 2.26
CA THR A 371 6.00 -6.91 2.17
C THR A 371 7.39 -6.52 2.67
N ALA A 372 8.21 -7.48 3.07
CA ALA A 372 9.60 -7.22 3.43
C ALA A 372 10.39 -6.56 2.28
N LYS A 373 10.07 -6.92 1.03
CA LYS A 373 10.63 -6.28 -0.18
C LYS A 373 10.24 -4.80 -0.25
N LEU A 374 8.97 -4.48 -0.01
CA LEU A 374 8.50 -3.09 -0.06
C LEU A 374 9.18 -2.22 1.00
N LYS A 375 9.41 -2.74 2.22
CA LYS A 375 10.18 -2.02 3.26
C LYS A 375 11.55 -1.57 2.76
N GLN A 376 12.31 -2.45 2.09
CA GLN A 376 13.63 -2.11 1.52
C GLN A 376 13.54 -1.04 0.43
N VAL A 377 12.50 -1.12 -0.40
CA VAL A 377 12.24 -0.10 -1.43
C VAL A 377 11.93 1.25 -0.79
N ILE A 378 11.14 1.28 0.29
CA ILE A 378 10.83 2.49 1.05
C ILE A 378 12.11 3.11 1.62
N GLU A 379 12.95 2.31 2.28
CA GLU A 379 14.22 2.76 2.87
C GLU A 379 15.18 3.35 1.82
N ASN A 380 15.21 2.79 0.61
CA ASN A 380 16.01 3.31 -0.50
C ASN A 380 15.42 4.58 -1.13
N ARG A 381 14.13 4.57 -1.46
CA ARG A 381 13.49 5.66 -2.20
C ARG A 381 13.24 6.88 -1.32
N PHE A 382 12.94 6.67 -0.03
CA PHE A 382 12.56 7.73 0.90
C PHE A 382 13.33 7.62 2.22
N PRO A 383 14.65 7.85 2.23
CA PRO A 383 15.50 7.61 3.42
C PRO A 383 15.18 8.49 4.65
N ARG A 384 14.28 9.47 4.50
CA ARG A 384 13.81 10.37 5.58
C ARG A 384 12.33 10.19 5.91
N THR A 385 11.72 9.10 5.47
CA THR A 385 10.32 8.82 5.77
C THR A 385 10.18 8.25 7.18
N ASN A 386 9.10 8.64 7.87
CA ASN A 386 8.78 8.16 9.21
C ASN A 386 7.69 7.07 9.20
N ILE A 387 7.28 6.63 8.00
CA ILE A 387 6.22 5.61 7.87
C ILE A 387 6.63 4.24 8.43
N LEU A 388 7.93 4.04 8.64
CA LEU A 388 8.53 2.81 9.14
C LEU A 388 8.82 2.85 10.65
N ASP A 389 8.52 3.95 11.35
CA ASP A 389 8.82 4.12 12.78
C ASP A 389 7.92 3.26 13.69
N GLY A 390 6.83 2.73 13.14
CA GLY A 390 5.92 1.83 13.84
C GLY A 390 6.54 0.47 14.17
N GLU A 391 6.02 -0.17 15.22
CA GLU A 391 6.33 -1.58 15.49
C GLU A 391 5.53 -2.47 14.53
N PHE A 392 6.22 -3.05 13.55
CA PHE A 392 5.63 -3.97 12.59
C PHE A 392 5.97 -5.42 12.93
N LEU A 393 4.94 -6.26 12.98
CA LEU A 393 5.01 -7.70 13.13
C LEU A 393 4.61 -8.38 11.83
N ILE A 394 5.04 -9.61 11.63
CA ILE A 394 4.54 -10.43 10.52
C ILE A 394 3.09 -10.80 10.85
N GLY A 395 2.17 -10.39 9.98
CA GLY A 395 0.77 -10.74 10.04
C GLY A 395 0.51 -12.17 9.55
N TYR A 396 -0.75 -12.58 9.67
CA TYR A 396 -1.26 -13.85 9.17
C TYR A 396 -1.04 -14.05 7.67
N ASP A 397 -0.85 -12.96 6.92
CA ASP A 397 -0.67 -12.94 5.46
C ASP A 397 0.79 -12.73 5.02
N GLU A 398 1.76 -13.02 5.90
CA GLU A 398 3.21 -12.83 5.68
C GLU A 398 3.63 -11.36 5.40
N LYS A 399 2.73 -10.39 5.60
CA LYS A 399 3.04 -8.96 5.48
C LYS A 399 3.39 -8.36 6.83
N LEU A 400 4.25 -7.35 6.82
CA LEU A 400 4.51 -6.50 7.97
C LEU A 400 3.29 -5.63 8.24
N ARG A 401 2.76 -5.70 9.47
CA ARG A 401 1.56 -5.01 9.95
C ARG A 401 1.78 -4.50 11.38
N TYR A 402 1.04 -3.48 11.80
CA TYR A 402 0.93 -3.17 13.23
C TYR A 402 0.39 -4.37 14.00
N SER A 403 0.66 -4.43 15.30
CA SER A 403 0.15 -5.52 16.16
C SER A 403 -1.37 -5.63 16.11
N GLU A 404 -1.91 -6.84 16.32
CA GLU A 404 -3.36 -7.09 16.31
C GLU A 404 -4.12 -6.13 17.25
N ARG A 405 -3.59 -5.91 18.46
CA ARG A 405 -4.13 -4.96 19.44
C ARG A 405 -4.20 -3.53 18.88
N GLN A 406 -3.16 -3.08 18.18
CA GLN A 406 -3.16 -1.76 17.55
C GLN A 406 -4.18 -1.69 16.42
N ARG A 407 -4.26 -2.70 15.56
CA ARG A 407 -5.25 -2.74 14.46
C ARG A 407 -6.68 -2.70 15.00
N ASN A 408 -6.99 -3.51 16.02
CA ASN A 408 -8.29 -3.47 16.71
C ASN A 408 -8.63 -2.08 17.26
N ASN A 409 -7.67 -1.43 17.92
CA ASN A 409 -7.85 -0.07 18.43
C ASN A 409 -8.09 0.94 17.29
N ILE A 410 -7.34 0.84 16.20
CA ILE A 410 -7.45 1.71 15.02
C ILE A 410 -8.84 1.59 14.40
N TYR A 411 -9.27 0.37 14.06
CA TYR A 411 -10.56 0.14 13.41
C TYR A 411 -11.73 0.53 14.32
N SER A 412 -11.67 0.19 15.61
CA SER A 412 -12.72 0.58 16.57
C SER A 412 -12.83 2.10 16.71
N THR A 413 -11.69 2.80 16.77
CA THR A 413 -11.66 4.27 16.82
C THR A 413 -12.24 4.88 15.54
N MET A 414 -11.82 4.41 14.37
CA MET A 414 -12.33 4.93 13.09
C MET A 414 -13.82 4.63 12.91
N LYS A 415 -14.28 3.43 13.30
CA LYS A 415 -15.70 3.07 13.33
C LYS A 415 -16.48 4.03 14.23
N GLN A 416 -15.96 4.33 15.43
CA GLN A 416 -16.60 5.28 16.32
C GLN A 416 -16.77 6.65 15.66
N PHE A 417 -15.70 7.23 15.12
CA PHE A 417 -15.77 8.55 14.46
C PHE A 417 -16.78 8.57 13.31
N ILE A 418 -16.82 7.52 12.49
CA ILE A 418 -17.77 7.41 11.39
C ILE A 418 -19.21 7.26 11.92
N ARG A 419 -19.43 6.43 12.94
CA ARG A 419 -20.76 6.14 13.49
C ARG A 419 -21.35 7.27 14.32
N GLU A 420 -20.52 8.16 14.86
CA GLU A 420 -20.96 9.44 15.44
C GLU A 420 -21.58 10.38 14.39
N ARG A 421 -21.19 10.25 13.11
CA ARG A 421 -21.69 11.07 12.00
C ARG A 421 -22.75 10.38 11.16
N SER A 422 -22.65 9.07 10.96
CA SER A 422 -23.57 8.28 10.15
C SER A 422 -23.76 6.87 10.67
N LYS A 423 -25.01 6.50 10.94
CA LYS A 423 -25.39 5.13 11.35
C LYS A 423 -25.56 4.18 10.16
N SER A 424 -25.78 4.70 8.96
CA SER A 424 -26.23 3.92 7.80
C SER A 424 -25.17 3.70 6.72
N VAL A 425 -24.08 4.49 6.67
CA VAL A 425 -23.04 4.29 5.64
C VAL A 425 -22.41 2.91 5.78
N ASP A 426 -22.33 2.19 4.67
CA ASP A 426 -21.67 0.89 4.58
C ASP A 426 -20.18 1.04 4.92
N LEU A 427 -19.72 0.20 5.85
CA LEU A 427 -18.37 0.23 6.38
C LEU A 427 -17.78 -1.18 6.29
N TYR A 428 -16.60 -1.32 5.69
CA TYR A 428 -15.92 -2.61 5.61
C TYR A 428 -14.42 -2.51 5.87
N LEU A 429 -13.81 -3.64 6.24
CA LEU A 429 -12.36 -3.74 6.43
C LEU A 429 -11.69 -4.29 5.17
N CYS A 430 -10.62 -3.63 4.74
CA CYS A 430 -9.84 -4.00 3.56
C CYS A 430 -8.63 -4.86 3.96
N MET A 431 -8.56 -6.09 3.43
CA MET A 431 -7.45 -7.03 3.66
C MET A 431 -7.17 -7.29 5.15
N GLU A 432 -8.22 -7.62 5.91
CA GLU A 432 -8.13 -8.12 7.30
C GLU A 432 -8.75 -9.52 7.44
N ASP A 433 -8.33 -10.24 8.47
CA ASP A 433 -8.85 -11.56 8.82
C ASP A 433 -10.23 -11.49 9.49
N GLU A 434 -10.91 -12.63 9.56
CA GLU A 434 -12.26 -12.74 10.13
C GLU A 434 -12.30 -12.45 11.64
N GLY A 435 -11.20 -12.69 12.36
CA GLY A 435 -11.09 -12.39 13.78
C GLY A 435 -11.17 -10.89 14.05
N ILE A 436 -10.37 -10.09 13.35
CA ILE A 436 -10.41 -8.61 13.45
C ILE A 436 -11.79 -8.07 13.05
N CYS A 437 -12.36 -8.56 11.94
CA CYS A 437 -13.68 -8.14 11.47
C CYS A 437 -14.77 -8.38 12.52
N SER A 438 -14.72 -9.54 13.19
CA SER A 438 -15.66 -9.91 14.24
C SER A 438 -15.50 -9.07 15.49
N VAL A 439 -14.26 -8.83 15.94
CA VAL A 439 -13.96 -8.02 17.14
C VAL A 439 -14.38 -6.56 16.95
N CYS A 440 -14.18 -6.01 15.75
CA CYS A 440 -14.57 -4.64 15.44
C CYS A 440 -16.07 -4.50 15.10
N ASP A 441 -16.77 -5.62 14.91
CA ASP A 441 -18.15 -5.68 14.44
C ASP A 441 -18.33 -4.89 13.12
N ILE A 442 -17.49 -5.21 12.13
CA ILE A 442 -17.50 -4.61 10.80
C ILE A 442 -17.62 -5.73 9.77
N ASN A 443 -18.75 -5.82 9.07
CA ASN A 443 -19.04 -6.92 8.16
C ASN A 443 -18.54 -6.63 6.73
N THR A 444 -17.44 -7.28 6.34
CA THR A 444 -16.94 -7.21 4.96
C THR A 444 -17.73 -8.10 3.99
N LYS A 445 -18.46 -9.11 4.47
CA LYS A 445 -19.20 -10.05 3.60
C LYS A 445 -20.40 -9.40 2.91
N ASP A 446 -20.99 -8.38 3.52
CA ASP A 446 -22.11 -7.66 2.89
C ASP A 446 -21.69 -6.92 1.62
N MET A 447 -20.40 -6.54 1.51
CA MET A 447 -19.85 -5.94 0.29
C MET A 447 -19.80 -6.89 -0.90
N GLN A 448 -19.88 -8.22 -0.68
CA GLN A 448 -19.91 -9.20 -1.76
C GLN A 448 -21.27 -9.24 -2.48
N ARG A 449 -22.31 -8.63 -1.88
CA ARG A 449 -23.69 -8.62 -2.39
C ARG A 449 -24.04 -7.32 -3.13
N LEU A 450 -23.16 -6.33 -3.08
CA LEU A 450 -23.22 -5.04 -3.78
C LEU A 450 -22.43 -5.09 -5.09
#